data_AF-A0A9Q3DCC1-F1
#
_entry.id   AF-A0A9Q3DCC1-F1
#
_cell.length_a   1.000
_cell.length_b   1.000
_cell.length_c   1.000
_cell.angle_alpha   90.00
_cell.angle_beta   90.00
_cell.angle_gamma   90.00
#
_symmetry.space_group_name_H-M   'P 1'
#
loop_
_entity.id
_entity.type
_entity.pdbx_description
1 polymer ?
#
loop_
_entity_poly.entity_id
_entity_poly.type
_entity_poly.pdbx_seq_one_letter_code
_entity_poly.pdbx_strand_id
1 'polypeptide(L)'
;MPLSEKPEPKQRFIPSKWENKKVVKIVRDICQGCIVPNKPNVEKPQFYGIWSSEDQPRAMGPMYMPAPKLKLPGHIKSYNPPAEYLFDEDKSKAWEQDDPSDRKIDLIPAKYPSLRLVPAYSDFVQQHFDCCLDLYLAPQMLRRRAKLDISDPSKLLPKLPSPKDLRPFPSVCAIKYIHKNGTWIRTLSIDPRRMWVSTGSDDGQVRVWECKVGCCAFKWNLGINDSKPVYSLEWFPDPCKCLLSAVV
;
A
#
# COMPACT_ATOMS: atom_id res chain seq x y z
N MET A 1 87.10 -11.58 -50.84
CA MET A 1 86.40 -12.80 -51.28
C MET A 1 85.37 -13.18 -50.23
N PRO A 2 84.19 -13.72 -50.59
CA PRO A 2 83.23 -14.18 -49.59
C PRO A 2 83.87 -15.25 -48.70
N LEU A 3 83.49 -15.29 -47.42
CA LEU A 3 84.02 -16.25 -46.44
C LEU A 3 83.65 -17.71 -46.74
N SER A 4 82.76 -17.97 -47.71
CA SER A 4 82.31 -19.31 -48.11
C SER A 4 82.01 -19.37 -49.61
N GLU A 5 82.58 -20.35 -50.32
CA GLU A 5 82.36 -20.62 -51.76
C GLU A 5 81.23 -21.64 -52.01
N LYS A 6 80.23 -21.69 -51.14
CA LYS A 6 79.09 -22.58 -51.37
C LYS A 6 78.38 -22.19 -52.67
N PRO A 7 78.10 -23.14 -53.58
CA PRO A 7 77.43 -22.82 -54.83
C PRO A 7 76.03 -22.28 -54.54
N GLU A 8 75.66 -21.21 -55.23
CA GLU A 8 74.40 -20.56 -54.98
C GLU A 8 73.21 -21.46 -55.37
N PRO A 9 72.17 -21.55 -54.52
CA PRO A 9 71.02 -22.38 -54.81
C PRO A 9 70.21 -21.77 -55.96
N LYS A 10 69.75 -22.62 -56.89
CA LYS A 10 68.94 -22.24 -58.06
C LYS A 10 67.72 -21.38 -57.72
N GLN A 11 67.19 -21.49 -56.51
CA GLN A 11 66.04 -20.71 -56.03
C GLN A 11 66.31 -19.20 -55.94
N ARG A 12 67.58 -18.75 -55.90
CA ARG A 12 67.93 -17.32 -55.94
C ARG A 12 67.74 -16.70 -57.32
N PHE A 13 67.82 -17.50 -58.38
CA PHE A 13 67.77 -17.05 -59.77
C PHE A 13 66.44 -17.36 -60.48
N ILE A 14 65.59 -18.19 -59.85
CA ILE A 14 64.31 -18.64 -60.41
C ILE A 14 63.19 -18.05 -59.55
N PRO A 15 62.00 -17.75 -60.12
CA PRO A 15 60.85 -17.31 -59.34
C PRO A 15 60.53 -18.23 -58.16
N SER A 16 60.04 -17.64 -57.07
CA SER A 16 59.83 -18.36 -55.81
C SER A 16 58.78 -19.46 -55.96
N LYS A 17 59.18 -20.71 -55.68
CA LYS A 17 58.24 -21.85 -55.65
C LYS A 17 57.20 -21.72 -54.54
N TRP A 18 57.54 -21.03 -53.46
CA TRP A 18 56.63 -20.85 -52.33
C TRP A 18 55.54 -19.82 -52.66
N GLU A 19 55.90 -18.78 -53.40
CA GLU A 19 54.96 -17.82 -53.97
C GLU A 19 53.99 -18.51 -54.94
N ASN A 20 54.50 -19.35 -55.84
CA ASN A 20 53.67 -20.12 -56.76
C ASN A 20 52.64 -21.00 -56.00
N LYS A 21 53.05 -21.72 -54.94
CA LYS A 21 52.12 -22.50 -54.10
C LYS A 21 51.02 -21.63 -53.49
N LYS A 22 51.33 -20.40 -53.06
CA LYS A 22 50.33 -19.45 -52.56
C LYS A 22 49.39 -18.97 -53.65
N VAL A 23 49.90 -18.62 -54.82
CA VAL A 23 49.09 -18.21 -55.98
C VAL A 23 48.13 -19.33 -56.37
N VAL A 24 48.59 -20.58 -56.47
CA VAL A 24 47.71 -21.72 -56.78
C VAL A 24 46.63 -21.92 -55.71
N LYS A 25 46.94 -21.70 -54.43
CA LYS A 25 45.94 -21.74 -53.37
C LYS A 25 44.88 -20.65 -53.56
N ILE A 26 45.30 -19.40 -53.80
CA ILE A 26 44.39 -18.28 -54.06
C ILE A 26 43.53 -18.54 -55.30
N VAL A 27 44.11 -19.09 -56.37
CA VAL A 27 43.35 -19.46 -57.58
C VAL A 27 42.31 -20.54 -57.29
N ARG A 28 42.65 -21.56 -56.49
CA ARG A 28 41.66 -22.56 -56.05
C ARG A 28 40.53 -21.94 -55.23
N ASP A 29 40.88 -21.04 -54.31
CA ASP A 29 39.90 -20.34 -53.47
C ASP A 29 39.02 -19.38 -54.30
N ILE A 30 39.54 -18.80 -55.39
CA ILE A 30 38.77 -18.04 -56.38
C ILE A 30 37.83 -18.98 -57.18
N CYS A 31 38.33 -20.11 -57.69
CA CYS A 31 37.51 -21.09 -58.41
C CYS A 31 36.39 -21.69 -57.55
N GLN A 32 36.62 -21.86 -56.25
CA GLN A 32 35.62 -22.32 -55.29
C GLN A 32 34.61 -21.23 -54.88
N GLY A 33 34.83 -19.97 -55.29
CA GLY A 33 33.95 -18.84 -54.95
C GLY A 33 34.14 -18.29 -53.52
N CYS A 34 35.15 -18.77 -52.79
CA CYS A 34 35.49 -18.26 -51.47
C CYS A 34 36.13 -16.85 -51.54
N ILE A 35 36.89 -16.58 -52.61
CA ILE A 35 37.49 -15.28 -52.88
C ILE A 35 36.85 -14.70 -54.14
N VAL A 36 36.16 -13.57 -54.00
CA VAL A 36 35.65 -12.80 -55.14
C VAL A 36 36.63 -11.67 -55.45
N PRO A 37 37.38 -11.73 -56.57
CA PRO A 37 38.29 -10.66 -56.96
C PRO A 37 37.49 -9.39 -57.29
N ASN A 38 38.03 -8.22 -56.92
CA ASN A 38 37.42 -6.90 -57.17
C ASN A 38 35.96 -6.78 -56.73
N LYS A 39 35.65 -7.25 -55.52
CA LYS A 39 34.31 -7.07 -54.93
C LYS A 39 33.98 -5.57 -54.90
N PRO A 40 32.91 -5.10 -55.58
CA PRO A 40 32.53 -3.70 -55.54
C PRO A 40 32.19 -3.33 -54.09
N ASN A 41 32.69 -2.18 -53.64
CA ASN A 41 32.38 -1.68 -52.31
C ASN A 41 30.93 -1.20 -52.32
N VAL A 42 30.00 -2.06 -51.91
CA VAL A 42 28.58 -1.69 -51.80
C VAL A 42 28.47 -0.73 -50.63
N GLU A 43 28.23 0.55 -50.90
CA GLU A 43 27.93 1.55 -49.89
C GLU A 43 26.63 1.15 -49.20
N LYS A 44 26.75 0.63 -47.98
CA LYS A 44 25.57 0.38 -47.16
C LYS A 44 25.00 1.74 -46.76
N PRO A 45 23.67 1.92 -46.82
CA PRO A 45 23.06 3.17 -46.39
C PRO A 45 23.39 3.42 -44.91
N GLN A 46 23.80 4.65 -44.58
CA GLN A 46 24.13 5.05 -43.20
C GLN A 46 22.93 4.92 -42.27
N PHE A 47 21.72 5.07 -42.80
CA PHE A 47 20.46 4.93 -42.08
C PHE A 47 19.60 3.86 -42.76
N TYR A 48 19.08 2.93 -41.98
CA TYR A 48 18.10 1.95 -42.42
C TYR A 48 17.02 1.80 -41.35
N GLY A 49 15.81 1.45 -41.78
CA GLY A 49 14.70 1.18 -40.87
C GLY A 49 14.99 -0.09 -40.07
N ILE A 50 15.03 0.04 -38.75
CA ILE A 50 15.16 -1.11 -37.84
C ILE A 50 13.82 -1.83 -37.68
N TRP A 51 12.72 -1.11 -37.94
CA TRP A 51 11.35 -1.58 -37.74
C TRP A 51 10.62 -1.72 -39.08
N SER A 52 9.83 -2.77 -39.20
CA SER A 52 8.97 -3.08 -40.33
C SER A 52 7.51 -3.23 -39.90
N SER A 53 6.57 -3.06 -40.83
CA SER A 53 5.14 -3.26 -40.57
C SER A 53 4.79 -4.71 -40.20
N GLU A 54 5.70 -5.63 -40.47
CA GLU A 54 5.56 -7.08 -40.23
C GLU A 54 6.12 -7.50 -38.86
N ASP A 55 6.78 -6.59 -38.13
CA ASP A 55 7.39 -6.90 -36.84
C ASP A 55 6.32 -7.15 -35.78
N GLN A 56 6.25 -8.39 -35.30
CA GLN A 56 5.40 -8.75 -34.17
C GLN A 56 6.14 -8.50 -32.85
N PRO A 57 5.45 -7.94 -31.83
CA PRO A 57 6.06 -7.73 -30.53
C PRO A 57 6.50 -9.06 -29.94
N ARG A 58 7.73 -9.11 -29.43
CA ARG A 58 8.25 -10.30 -28.75
C ARG A 58 7.37 -10.62 -27.53
N ALA A 59 7.06 -11.90 -27.33
CA ALA A 59 6.34 -12.35 -26.15
C ALA A 59 7.10 -11.92 -24.88
N MET A 60 6.39 -11.28 -23.96
CA MET A 60 6.96 -10.81 -22.69
C MET A 60 7.32 -12.02 -21.83
N GLY A 61 8.60 -12.13 -21.46
CA GLY A 61 9.09 -13.22 -20.61
C GLY A 61 8.58 -13.13 -19.17
N PRO A 62 8.80 -14.18 -18.35
CA PRO A 62 8.32 -14.24 -16.95
C PRO A 62 8.91 -13.14 -16.04
N MET A 63 10.03 -12.53 -16.43
CA MET A 63 10.66 -11.42 -15.71
C MET A 63 10.33 -10.04 -16.31
N TYR A 64 9.41 -9.95 -17.27
CA TYR A 64 9.03 -8.65 -17.82
C TYR A 64 8.31 -7.82 -16.75
N MET A 65 8.95 -6.73 -16.34
CA MET A 65 8.35 -5.72 -15.48
C MET A 65 8.01 -4.49 -16.33
N PRO A 66 6.73 -4.08 -16.42
CA PRO A 66 6.38 -2.91 -17.19
C PRO A 66 6.94 -1.66 -16.53
N ALA A 67 7.43 -0.73 -17.35
CA ALA A 67 7.86 0.58 -16.87
C ALA A 67 6.71 1.29 -16.13
N PRO A 68 6.99 2.03 -15.04
CA PRO A 68 5.99 2.84 -14.35
C PRO A 68 5.30 3.78 -15.34
N LYS A 69 3.97 3.71 -15.42
CA LYS A 69 3.19 4.61 -16.28
C LYS A 69 3.08 5.97 -15.59
N LEU A 70 3.43 7.03 -16.31
CA LEU A 70 3.14 8.39 -15.88
C LEU A 70 1.64 8.56 -15.68
N LYS A 71 1.25 9.29 -14.63
CA LYS A 71 -0.14 9.66 -14.43
C LYS A 71 -0.58 10.55 -15.58
N LEU A 72 -1.82 10.37 -16.03
CA LEU A 72 -2.42 11.26 -17.01
C LEU A 72 -2.39 12.70 -16.48
N PRO A 73 -2.11 13.70 -17.33
CA PRO A 73 -2.18 15.11 -16.92
C PRO A 73 -3.57 15.45 -16.36
N GLY A 74 -3.59 16.04 -15.16
CA GLY A 74 -4.81 16.52 -14.51
C GLY A 74 -5.02 18.02 -14.68
N HIS A 75 -6.19 18.52 -14.27
CA HIS A 75 -6.53 19.95 -14.33
C HIS A 75 -5.59 20.84 -13.51
N ILE A 76 -4.96 20.30 -12.47
CA ILE A 76 -4.05 21.04 -11.59
C ILE A 76 -2.79 21.56 -12.30
N LYS A 77 -2.31 20.85 -13.33
CA LYS A 77 -1.14 21.25 -14.13
C LYS A 77 -1.51 22.09 -15.35
N SER A 78 -2.79 22.43 -15.52
CA SER A 78 -3.22 23.32 -16.60
C SER A 78 -2.82 24.76 -16.28
N TYR A 79 -2.58 25.58 -17.32
CA TYR A 79 -2.25 26.99 -17.13
C TYR A 79 -3.46 27.83 -16.65
N ASN A 80 -4.68 27.31 -16.84
CA ASN A 80 -5.93 27.98 -16.47
C ASN A 80 -6.85 27.01 -15.70
N PRO A 81 -6.45 26.61 -14.48
CA PRO A 81 -7.24 25.71 -13.66
C PRO A 81 -8.47 26.42 -13.07
N PRO A 82 -9.53 25.67 -12.73
CA PRO A 82 -10.64 26.24 -11.98
C PRO A 82 -10.18 26.66 -10.57
N ALA A 83 -10.90 27.62 -9.98
CA ALA A 83 -10.48 28.29 -8.74
C ALA A 83 -10.32 27.33 -7.55
N GLU A 84 -11.03 26.20 -7.53
CA GLU A 84 -10.94 25.16 -6.50
C GLU A 84 -9.54 24.54 -6.36
N TYR A 85 -8.74 24.56 -7.43
CA TYR A 85 -7.38 24.02 -7.43
C TYR A 85 -6.32 25.03 -7.00
N LEU A 86 -6.66 26.32 -6.96
CA LEU A 86 -5.72 27.35 -6.50
C LEU A 86 -5.53 27.22 -4.99
N PHE A 87 -4.30 27.42 -4.55
CA PHE A 87 -3.97 27.29 -3.13
C PHE A 87 -4.37 28.56 -2.36
N ASP A 88 -4.83 28.36 -1.14
CA ASP A 88 -4.92 29.42 -0.14
C ASP A 88 -3.52 29.69 0.43
N GLU A 89 -3.32 30.87 1.03
CA GLU A 89 -2.03 31.27 1.60
C GLU A 89 -1.49 30.29 2.66
N ASP A 90 -2.39 29.65 3.41
CA ASP A 90 -2.01 28.64 4.41
C ASP A 90 -1.51 27.35 3.74
N LYS A 91 -2.13 26.97 2.61
CA LYS A 91 -1.73 25.77 1.85
C LYS A 91 -0.40 25.97 1.14
N SER A 92 -0.14 27.17 0.61
CA SER A 92 1.16 27.46 -0.02
C SER A 92 2.29 27.43 1.01
N LYS A 93 2.08 28.00 2.21
CA LYS A 93 3.06 27.93 3.31
C LYS A 93 3.29 26.49 3.77
N ALA A 94 2.24 25.70 3.92
CA ALA A 94 2.38 24.29 4.28
C ALA A 94 3.17 23.51 3.22
N TRP A 95 2.90 23.77 1.93
CA TRP A 95 3.65 23.15 0.83
C TRP A 95 5.13 23.54 0.81
N GLU A 96 5.46 24.81 1.12
CA GLU A 96 6.84 25.27 1.23
C GLU A 96 7.58 24.66 2.43
N GLN A 97 6.85 24.39 3.53
CA GLN A 97 7.39 23.73 4.73
C GLN A 97 7.62 22.23 4.53
N ASP A 98 6.80 21.57 3.73
CA ASP A 98 6.95 20.14 3.42
C ASP A 98 8.21 19.89 2.58
N ASP A 99 8.90 18.77 2.85
CA ASP A 99 10.07 18.34 2.09
C ASP A 99 9.71 17.97 0.63
N PRO A 100 10.52 18.34 -0.38
CA PRO A 100 10.20 18.12 -1.79
C PRO A 100 9.76 16.70 -2.17
N SER A 101 10.35 15.67 -1.56
CA SER A 101 10.08 14.26 -1.85
C SER A 101 8.74 13.76 -1.30
N ASP A 102 8.24 14.36 -0.23
CA ASP A 102 7.00 13.93 0.45
C ASP A 102 5.77 14.71 -0.05
N ARG A 103 5.98 15.75 -0.87
CA ARG A 103 4.91 16.56 -1.44
C ARG A 103 4.01 15.70 -2.32
N LYS A 104 2.70 15.83 -2.08
CA LYS A 104 1.67 15.15 -2.88
C LYS A 104 1.53 15.73 -4.28
N ILE A 105 1.87 17.00 -4.45
CA ILE A 105 1.77 17.76 -5.70
C ILE A 105 3.11 18.43 -5.93
N ASP A 106 3.70 18.21 -7.10
CA ASP A 106 5.06 18.66 -7.44
C ASP A 106 5.17 20.18 -7.68
N LEU A 107 4.05 20.87 -7.90
CA LEU A 107 4.02 22.30 -8.23
C LEU A 107 2.88 23.03 -7.53
N ILE A 108 3.05 24.34 -7.33
CA ILE A 108 1.99 25.23 -6.85
C ILE A 108 1.09 25.61 -8.04
N PRO A 109 -0.22 25.33 -8.01
CA PRO A 109 -1.12 25.65 -9.10
C PRO A 109 -1.28 27.16 -9.26
N ALA A 110 -1.07 27.67 -10.47
CA ALA A 110 -1.22 29.07 -10.79
C ALA A 110 -2.14 29.24 -12.01
N LYS A 111 -2.96 30.29 -11.98
CA LYS A 111 -3.87 30.63 -13.06
C LYS A 111 -3.31 31.79 -13.86
N TYR A 112 -3.11 31.57 -15.16
CA TYR A 112 -2.70 32.57 -16.12
C TYR A 112 -3.86 32.85 -17.10
N PRO A 113 -4.18 34.12 -17.39
CA PRO A 113 -5.31 34.44 -18.26
C PRO A 113 -5.04 34.14 -19.73
N SER A 114 -3.77 34.02 -20.14
CA SER A 114 -3.38 33.66 -21.51
C SER A 114 -2.10 32.83 -21.54
N LEU A 115 -1.93 32.02 -22.59
CA LEU A 115 -0.77 31.14 -22.75
C LEU A 115 0.56 31.91 -22.84
N ARG A 116 0.54 33.14 -23.34
CA ARG A 116 1.73 33.99 -23.49
C ARG A 116 2.33 34.42 -22.15
N LEU A 117 1.53 34.43 -21.09
CA LEU A 117 1.94 34.81 -19.74
C LEU A 117 2.43 33.61 -18.91
N VAL A 118 2.35 32.40 -19.46
CA VAL A 118 2.82 31.20 -18.77
C VAL A 118 4.34 31.26 -18.68
N PRO A 119 4.90 31.27 -17.47
CA PRO A 119 6.35 31.31 -17.29
C PRO A 119 6.98 29.96 -17.67
N ALA A 120 8.29 29.98 -17.89
CA ALA A 120 9.06 28.75 -17.99
C ALA A 120 9.01 27.99 -16.66
N TYR A 121 8.79 26.68 -16.73
CA TYR A 121 8.73 25.82 -15.56
C TYR A 121 10.14 25.49 -15.07
N SER A 122 10.51 25.97 -13.86
CA SER A 122 11.86 25.83 -13.31
C SER A 122 12.27 24.38 -13.10
N ASP A 123 11.35 23.56 -12.60
CA ASP A 123 11.68 22.20 -12.13
C ASP A 123 11.59 21.16 -13.25
N PHE A 124 11.42 21.61 -14.50
CA PHE A 124 11.29 20.73 -15.67
C PHE A 124 12.48 19.77 -15.80
N VAL A 125 13.70 20.31 -15.72
CA VAL A 125 14.93 19.52 -15.87
C VAL A 125 15.11 18.57 -14.69
N GLN A 126 14.81 19.04 -13.47
CA GLN A 126 14.91 18.23 -12.26
C GLN A 126 13.95 17.04 -12.31
N GLN A 127 12.67 17.25 -12.64
CA GLN A 127 11.69 16.16 -12.74
C GLN A 127 12.05 15.11 -13.79
N HIS A 128 12.58 15.54 -14.95
CA HIS A 128 13.06 14.61 -15.97
C HIS A 128 14.28 13.83 -15.50
N PHE A 129 15.21 14.49 -14.82
CA PHE A 129 16.40 13.85 -14.25
C PHE A 129 16.03 12.82 -13.16
N ASP A 130 15.14 13.19 -12.25
CA ASP A 130 14.66 12.31 -11.18
C ASP A 130 13.92 11.10 -11.75
N CYS A 131 13.13 11.27 -12.82
CA CYS A 131 12.50 10.14 -13.51
C CYS A 131 13.52 9.18 -14.13
N CYS A 132 14.62 9.69 -14.68
CA CYS A 132 15.73 8.86 -15.17
C CYS A 132 16.43 8.11 -14.01
N LEU A 133 16.61 8.76 -12.86
CA LEU A 133 17.15 8.12 -11.66
C LEU A 133 16.22 7.04 -11.12
N ASP A 134 14.91 7.28 -11.10
CA ASP A 134 13.92 6.29 -10.70
C ASP A 134 13.94 5.07 -11.62
N LEU A 135 14.10 5.27 -12.93
CA LEU A 135 14.20 4.17 -13.89
C LEU A 135 15.50 3.37 -13.73
N TYR A 136 16.60 4.02 -13.35
CA TYR A 136 17.93 3.41 -13.26
C TYR A 136 18.23 2.78 -11.90
N LEU A 137 17.93 3.49 -10.81
CA LEU A 137 18.33 3.14 -9.45
C LEU A 137 17.20 2.50 -8.63
N ALA A 138 15.94 2.87 -8.85
CA ALA A 138 14.87 2.41 -7.98
C ALA A 138 14.59 0.91 -8.21
N PRO A 139 14.53 0.08 -7.15
CA PRO A 139 14.26 -1.33 -7.29
C PRO A 139 12.82 -1.54 -7.77
N GLN A 140 12.68 -2.14 -8.96
CA GLN A 140 11.39 -2.44 -9.53
C GLN A 140 10.86 -3.75 -8.95
N MET A 141 9.77 -3.67 -8.17
CA MET A 141 9.10 -4.83 -7.58
C MET A 141 7.62 -4.90 -7.99
N LEU A 142 7.19 -6.05 -8.52
CA LEU A 142 5.78 -6.28 -8.83
C LEU A 142 4.99 -6.43 -7.52
N ARG A 143 4.40 -5.33 -7.06
CA ARG A 143 3.53 -5.34 -5.88
C ARG A 143 2.23 -6.05 -6.24
N ARG A 144 2.10 -7.32 -5.84
CA ARG A 144 0.82 -8.03 -5.77
C ARG A 144 -0.02 -7.49 -4.61
N ARG A 145 -0.25 -6.18 -4.58
CA ARG A 145 -1.35 -5.65 -3.77
C ARG A 145 -2.59 -6.11 -4.47
N ALA A 146 -3.35 -7.01 -3.85
CA ALA A 146 -4.74 -7.21 -4.22
C ALA A 146 -5.37 -5.82 -4.11
N LYS A 147 -5.49 -5.12 -5.24
CA LYS A 147 -6.20 -3.86 -5.31
C LYS A 147 -7.62 -4.28 -5.01
N LEU A 148 -8.00 -4.11 -3.75
CA LEU A 148 -9.33 -4.37 -3.28
C LEU A 148 -10.19 -3.31 -3.95
N ASP A 149 -10.58 -3.56 -5.20
CA ASP A 149 -11.51 -2.74 -5.98
C ASP A 149 -12.91 -2.97 -5.38
N ILE A 150 -13.05 -2.56 -4.13
CA ILE A 150 -14.27 -2.62 -3.35
C ILE A 150 -15.10 -1.43 -3.83
N SER A 151 -16.02 -1.71 -4.75
CA SER A 151 -17.02 -0.75 -5.23
C SER A 151 -17.85 -0.17 -4.08
N ASP A 152 -18.19 -1.00 -3.10
CA ASP A 152 -19.00 -0.61 -1.94
C ASP A 152 -18.29 -0.99 -0.64
N PRO A 153 -17.90 -0.03 0.22
CA PRO A 153 -17.19 -0.31 1.47
C PRO A 153 -18.01 -1.19 2.43
N SER A 154 -19.32 -1.25 2.25
CA SER A 154 -20.23 -2.13 3.00
C SER A 154 -19.95 -3.63 2.80
N LYS A 155 -19.31 -4.04 1.69
CA LYS A 155 -18.92 -5.43 1.43
C LYS A 155 -17.80 -5.92 2.35
N LEU A 156 -17.10 -5.01 3.01
CA LEU A 156 -16.11 -5.34 4.03
C LEU A 156 -16.76 -5.90 5.31
N LEU A 157 -18.04 -5.61 5.53
CA LEU A 157 -18.77 -6.04 6.71
C LEU A 157 -19.46 -7.40 6.47
N PRO A 158 -19.49 -8.29 7.46
CA PRO A 158 -20.26 -9.53 7.38
C PRO A 158 -21.76 -9.22 7.32
N LYS A 159 -22.52 -10.07 6.61
CA LYS A 159 -23.97 -9.96 6.54
C LYS A 159 -24.60 -10.53 7.81
N LEU A 160 -24.86 -9.68 8.79
CA LEU A 160 -25.53 -10.03 10.04
C LEU A 160 -27.06 -9.86 9.92
N PRO A 161 -27.86 -10.69 10.62
CA PRO A 161 -29.31 -10.45 10.72
C PRO A 161 -29.57 -9.11 11.41
N SER A 162 -30.70 -8.49 11.08
CA SER A 162 -31.03 -7.20 11.67
C SER A 162 -31.41 -7.40 13.15
N PRO A 163 -31.00 -6.52 14.08
CA PRO A 163 -31.37 -6.65 15.48
C PRO A 163 -32.89 -6.70 15.71
N LYS A 164 -33.70 -6.15 14.79
CA LYS A 164 -35.17 -6.16 14.88
C LYS A 164 -35.75 -7.58 14.85
N ASP A 165 -35.11 -8.49 14.12
CA ASP A 165 -35.55 -9.87 13.97
C ASP A 165 -35.24 -10.72 15.22
N LEU A 166 -34.34 -10.22 16.08
CA LEU A 166 -33.89 -10.90 17.32
C LEU A 166 -34.66 -10.43 18.57
N ARG A 167 -35.81 -9.78 18.40
CA ARG A 167 -36.67 -9.40 19.54
C ARG A 167 -37.27 -10.64 20.20
N PRO A 168 -37.45 -10.66 21.54
CA PRO A 168 -37.32 -9.54 22.48
C PRO A 168 -35.93 -9.37 23.13
N PHE A 169 -35.46 -8.13 23.26
CA PHE A 169 -34.30 -7.75 24.07
C PHE A 169 -34.60 -6.41 24.79
N PRO A 170 -34.00 -6.13 25.96
CA PRO A 170 -34.26 -4.91 26.71
C PRO A 170 -33.80 -3.66 25.93
N SER A 171 -34.71 -2.72 25.68
CA SER A 171 -34.42 -1.48 24.92
C SER A 171 -34.43 -0.20 25.75
N VAL A 172 -35.16 -0.18 26.86
CA VAL A 172 -35.31 0.99 27.73
C VAL A 172 -35.16 0.58 29.19
N CYS A 173 -34.63 1.48 30.01
CA CYS A 173 -34.60 1.30 31.46
C CYS A 173 -36.00 1.56 32.03
N ALA A 174 -36.67 0.52 32.50
CA ALA A 174 -38.03 0.61 33.06
C ALA A 174 -38.04 1.12 34.51
N ILE A 175 -37.13 0.63 35.35
CA ILE A 175 -37.10 0.89 36.80
C ILE A 175 -35.68 1.29 37.21
N LYS A 176 -35.58 2.31 38.07
CA LYS A 176 -34.33 2.76 38.67
C LYS A 176 -34.38 2.56 40.18
N TYR A 177 -33.43 1.81 40.73
CA TYR A 177 -33.28 1.59 42.17
C TYR A 177 -32.35 2.66 42.75
N ILE A 178 -32.91 3.63 43.48
CA ILE A 178 -32.17 4.81 43.93
C ILE A 178 -31.63 4.60 45.34
N HIS A 179 -30.31 4.52 45.47
CA HIS A 179 -29.63 4.45 46.76
C HIS A 179 -29.55 5.85 47.38
N LYS A 180 -30.09 6.03 48.60
CA LYS A 180 -29.96 7.29 49.33
C LYS A 180 -28.46 7.57 49.54
N ASN A 181 -28.03 8.80 49.24
CA ASN A 181 -26.63 9.28 49.26
C ASN A 181 -25.79 9.00 47.98
N GLY A 182 -26.37 8.42 46.93
CA GLY A 182 -25.71 8.31 45.62
C GLY A 182 -24.50 7.38 45.61
N THR A 183 -24.54 6.33 46.43
CA THR A 183 -23.40 5.45 46.67
C THR A 183 -23.29 4.37 45.62
N TRP A 184 -22.06 3.92 45.35
CA TRP A 184 -21.81 2.93 44.30
C TRP A 184 -22.39 1.57 44.69
N ILE A 185 -23.01 0.91 43.72
CA ILE A 185 -23.52 -0.45 43.82
C ILE A 185 -22.46 -1.37 43.23
N ARG A 186 -21.92 -2.28 44.04
CA ARG A 186 -20.86 -3.22 43.62
C ARG A 186 -21.45 -4.49 43.06
N THR A 187 -22.52 -4.98 43.68
CA THR A 187 -23.12 -6.26 43.35
C THR A 187 -24.63 -6.22 43.39
N LEU A 188 -25.22 -7.09 42.60
CA LEU A 188 -26.66 -7.29 42.52
C LEU A 188 -26.94 -8.78 42.37
N SER A 189 -28.05 -9.23 42.93
CA SER A 189 -28.54 -10.59 42.74
C SER A 189 -30.06 -10.58 42.64
N ILE A 190 -30.60 -11.50 41.84
CA ILE A 190 -32.03 -11.61 41.59
C ILE A 190 -32.51 -12.90 42.25
N ASP A 191 -33.60 -12.81 43.00
CA ASP A 191 -34.27 -13.96 43.59
C ASP A 191 -34.71 -14.94 42.48
N PRO A 192 -34.52 -16.27 42.64
CA PRO A 192 -35.04 -17.27 41.72
C PRO A 192 -36.52 -17.11 41.35
N ARG A 193 -37.36 -16.56 42.25
CA ARG A 193 -38.77 -16.25 41.99
C ARG A 193 -39.00 -14.96 41.17
N ARG A 194 -37.93 -14.19 40.90
CA ARG A 194 -37.91 -12.93 40.14
C ARG A 194 -38.77 -11.82 40.74
N MET A 195 -39.05 -11.89 42.03
CA MET A 195 -39.82 -10.86 42.75
C MET A 195 -38.93 -9.80 43.39
N TRP A 196 -37.73 -10.20 43.81
CA TRP A 196 -36.81 -9.36 44.57
C TRP A 196 -35.46 -9.21 43.86
N VAL A 197 -34.90 -8.00 43.90
CA VAL A 197 -33.52 -7.69 43.53
C VAL A 197 -32.79 -7.24 44.79
N SER A 198 -31.69 -7.91 45.14
CA SER A 198 -30.80 -7.43 46.19
C SER A 198 -29.64 -6.65 45.58
N THR A 199 -29.22 -5.59 46.26
CA THR A 199 -28.11 -4.72 45.85
C THR A 199 -27.17 -4.47 47.03
N GLY A 200 -25.87 -4.53 46.76
CA GLY A 200 -24.80 -4.32 47.72
C GLY A 200 -24.12 -2.99 47.45
N SER A 201 -24.13 -2.11 48.43
CA SER A 201 -23.60 -0.76 48.34
C SER A 201 -22.24 -0.64 49.03
N ASP A 202 -21.44 0.36 48.63
CA ASP A 202 -20.21 0.74 49.34
C ASP A 202 -20.46 1.22 50.78
N ASP A 203 -21.70 1.61 51.11
CA ASP A 203 -22.13 2.00 52.48
C ASP A 203 -22.17 0.83 53.48
N GLY A 204 -21.78 -0.38 53.08
CA GLY A 204 -21.96 -1.60 53.87
C GLY A 204 -23.42 -2.01 54.05
N GLN A 205 -24.31 -1.47 53.21
CA GLN A 205 -25.75 -1.73 53.27
C GLN A 205 -26.20 -2.64 52.13
N VAL A 206 -26.92 -3.70 52.49
CA VAL A 206 -27.65 -4.57 51.54
C VAL A 206 -29.09 -4.10 51.51
N ARG A 207 -29.60 -3.81 50.32
CA ARG A 207 -30.98 -3.37 50.09
C ARG A 207 -31.69 -4.39 49.20
N VAL A 208 -32.93 -4.72 49.53
CA VAL A 208 -33.78 -5.60 48.73
C VAL A 208 -34.94 -4.79 48.17
N TRP A 209 -35.07 -4.83 46.85
CA TRP A 209 -36.00 -4.04 46.07
C TRP A 209 -37.01 -4.94 45.37
N GLU A 210 -38.23 -4.44 45.21
CA GLU A 210 -39.25 -5.13 44.42
C GLU A 210 -39.01 -4.92 42.92
N CYS A 211 -38.98 -6.02 42.15
CA CYS A 211 -38.69 -6.01 40.70
C CYS A 211 -39.67 -5.20 39.84
N LYS A 212 -40.92 -5.04 40.26
CA LYS A 212 -41.99 -4.42 39.46
C LYS A 212 -42.17 -2.92 39.73
N VAL A 213 -41.96 -2.51 40.98
CA VAL A 213 -42.28 -1.15 41.45
C VAL A 213 -41.01 -0.35 41.71
N GLY A 214 -39.90 -1.01 42.07
CA GLY A 214 -38.68 -0.31 42.45
C GLY A 214 -38.63 0.13 43.91
N CYS A 215 -39.59 -0.31 44.75
CA CYS A 215 -39.62 0.03 46.16
C CYS A 215 -38.61 -0.79 46.98
N CYS A 216 -37.92 -0.14 47.91
CA CYS A 216 -37.03 -0.81 48.87
C CYS A 216 -37.87 -1.44 49.99
N ALA A 217 -37.90 -2.77 50.06
CA ALA A 217 -38.62 -3.48 51.12
C ALA A 217 -37.74 -3.74 52.35
N PHE A 218 -36.50 -4.18 52.14
CA PHE A 218 -35.59 -4.52 53.23
C PHE A 218 -34.27 -3.79 53.11
N LYS A 219 -33.69 -3.47 54.27
CA LYS A 219 -32.40 -2.81 54.40
C LYS A 219 -31.64 -3.42 55.57
N TRP A 220 -30.48 -4.00 55.29
CA TRP A 220 -29.58 -4.53 56.30
C TRP A 220 -28.29 -3.73 56.32
N ASN A 221 -27.83 -3.37 57.51
CA ASN A 221 -26.53 -2.75 57.70
C ASN A 221 -25.55 -3.83 58.19
N LEU A 222 -24.61 -4.22 57.33
CA LEU A 222 -23.59 -5.21 57.65
C LEU A 222 -22.25 -4.56 58.07
N GLY A 223 -22.15 -3.23 57.96
CA GLY A 223 -20.99 -2.46 58.40
C GLY A 223 -20.90 -2.43 59.93
N ILE A 224 -20.12 -3.34 60.51
CA ILE A 224 -19.76 -3.31 61.92
C ILE A 224 -18.61 -2.31 62.07
N ASN A 225 -18.95 -1.13 62.61
CA ASN A 225 -18.08 -0.05 63.10
C ASN A 225 -17.28 0.77 62.05
N ASP A 226 -16.97 0.23 60.88
CA ASP A 226 -16.45 0.99 59.71
C ASP A 226 -17.25 0.60 58.46
N SER A 227 -17.53 1.56 57.57
CA SER A 227 -18.30 1.34 56.32
C SER A 227 -17.53 0.45 55.34
N LYS A 228 -17.48 -0.86 55.60
CA LYS A 228 -16.91 -1.85 54.69
C LYS A 228 -17.87 -2.11 53.54
N PRO A 229 -17.41 -2.07 52.28
CA PRO A 229 -18.26 -2.27 51.11
C PRO A 229 -18.70 -3.73 50.99
N VAL A 230 -19.90 -3.96 50.44
CA VAL A 230 -20.39 -5.32 50.16
C VAL A 230 -19.80 -5.80 48.84
N TYR A 231 -18.91 -6.79 48.88
CA TYR A 231 -18.17 -7.31 47.71
C TYR A 231 -18.96 -8.29 46.87
N SER A 232 -19.78 -9.15 47.47
CA SER A 232 -20.60 -10.11 46.72
C SER A 232 -21.93 -10.37 47.40
N LEU A 233 -22.95 -10.59 46.56
CA LEU A 233 -24.30 -10.93 46.97
C LEU A 233 -24.83 -12.00 46.04
N GLU A 234 -25.38 -13.06 46.61
CA GLU A 234 -25.99 -14.13 45.83
C GLU A 234 -27.22 -14.68 46.54
N TRP A 235 -28.34 -14.75 45.82
CA TRP A 235 -29.50 -15.51 46.25
C TRP A 235 -29.24 -17.00 46.08
N PHE A 236 -29.68 -17.79 47.05
CA PHE A 236 -29.64 -19.23 46.92
C PHE A 236 -30.52 -19.68 45.75
N PRO A 237 -30.05 -20.55 44.84
CA PRO A 237 -30.77 -20.87 43.61
C PRO A 237 -32.12 -21.57 43.79
N ASP A 238 -32.36 -22.27 44.91
CA ASP A 238 -33.64 -22.98 45.11
C ASP A 238 -34.77 -22.00 45.45
N PRO A 239 -35.88 -22.00 44.69
CA PRO A 239 -37.01 -21.09 44.92
C PRO A 239 -37.75 -21.39 46.23
N CYS A 240 -37.55 -22.54 46.86
CA CYS A 240 -38.19 -22.89 48.13
C CYS A 240 -37.49 -22.28 49.34
N LYS A 241 -36.21 -21.88 49.23
CA LYS A 241 -35.41 -21.35 50.33
C LYS A 241 -35.05 -19.89 50.05
N CYS A 242 -35.52 -18.99 50.90
CA CYS A 242 -35.21 -17.56 50.79
C CYS A 242 -33.92 -17.22 51.56
N LEU A 243 -32.78 -17.74 51.08
CA LEU A 243 -31.47 -17.46 51.67
C LEU A 243 -30.69 -16.51 50.76
N LEU A 244 -30.07 -15.51 51.36
CA LEU A 244 -29.20 -14.55 50.68
C LEU A 244 -27.83 -14.57 51.37
N SER A 245 -26.78 -14.83 50.61
CA SER A 245 -25.40 -14.73 51.07
C SER A 245 -24.87 -13.32 50.76
N ALA A 246 -24.10 -12.77 51.68
CA ALA A 246 -23.43 -11.49 51.52
C ALA A 246 -22.00 -11.61 52.03
N VAL A 247 -21.05 -11.14 51.23
CA VAL A 247 -19.63 -11.03 51.60
C VAL A 247 -19.29 -9.54 51.75
N VAL A 248 -18.73 -9.19 52.90
CA VAL A 248 -18.40 -7.82 53.34
C VAL A 248 -16.92 -7.75 53.72
#